data_AF-A0A162AE88-F1
#
_entry.id   AF-A0A162AE88-F1
#
_cell.length_a   1.000
_cell.length_b   1.000
_cell.length_c   1.000
_cell.angle_alpha   90.00
_cell.angle_beta   90.00
_cell.angle_gamma   90.00
#
_symmetry.space_group_name_H-M   'P 1'
#
loop_
_entity.id
_entity.type
_entity.pdbx_description
1 polymer ?
#
loop_
_entity_poly.entity_id
_entity_poly.type
_entity_poly.pdbx_seq_one_letter_code
_entity_poly.pdbx_strand_id
1 'polypeptide(L)' 'MTGRVELIIGGARSGKSTLAERRAEHWLSTGRVKELIYIATAQSKDDEMAARIAYHQAMRSELWQVHEIPWG' A
#
# COMPACT_ATOMS: atom_id res chain seq x y z
N MET A 1 -5.83 -0.88 24.55
CA MET A 1 -6.30 -1.61 23.35
C MET A 1 -5.08 -1.92 22.50
N THR A 2 -4.76 -3.19 22.26
CA THR A 2 -3.67 -3.57 21.34
C THR A 2 -4.24 -3.65 19.93
N GLY A 3 -3.72 -2.84 19.01
CA GLY A 3 -4.06 -2.92 17.59
C GLY A 3 -3.52 -4.20 16.97
N ARG A 4 -4.18 -4.71 15.92
CA ARG A 4 -3.71 -5.86 15.15
C ARG A 4 -2.65 -5.41 14.15
N VAL A 5 -1.49 -6.06 14.14
CA VAL A 5 -0.41 -5.80 13.17
C VAL A 5 -0.19 -7.07 12.35
N GLU A 6 -0.11 -6.92 11.03
CA GLU A 6 0.23 -8.02 10.11
C GLU A 6 1.50 -7.66 9.34
N LEU A 7 2.47 -8.59 9.30
CA LEU A 7 3.68 -8.47 8.49
C LEU A 7 3.57 -9.44 7.32
N ILE A 8 3.64 -8.92 6.09
CA ILE A 8 3.58 -9.71 4.85
C ILE A 8 4.97 -9.67 4.19
N ILE A 9 5.61 -10.83 4.07
CA ILE A 9 6.93 -11.00 3.44
C ILE A 9 6.83 -11.86 2.19
N GLY A 10 7.75 -11.65 1.25
CA GLY A 10 7.82 -12.40 0.00
C GLY A 10 8.81 -11.80 -0.99
N GLY A 11 9.22 -12.63 -1.96
CA GLY A 11 10.18 -12.25 -3.00
C GLY A 11 9.76 -11.03 -3.83
N ALA A 12 10.69 -10.50 -4.63
CA ALA A 12 10.39 -9.42 -5.57
C ALA A 12 9.23 -9.84 -6.51
N ARG A 13 8.29 -8.93 -6.77
CA ARG A 13 7.11 -9.15 -7.65
C ARG A 13 6.17 -10.30 -7.23
N SER A 14 6.20 -10.75 -5.98
CA SER A 14 5.33 -11.84 -5.47
C SER A 14 3.88 -11.42 -5.13
N GLY A 15 3.47 -10.19 -5.44
CA GLY A 15 2.12 -9.69 -5.14
C GLY A 15 1.84 -9.30 -3.67
N LYS A 16 2.87 -9.19 -2.82
CA LYS A 16 2.73 -8.85 -1.39
C LYS A 16 1.96 -7.55 -1.12
N SER A 17 2.23 -6.48 -1.88
CA SER A 17 1.50 -5.20 -1.73
C SER A 17 0.02 -5.35 -2.09
N THR A 18 -0.29 -6.06 -3.17
CA THR A 18 -1.67 -6.35 -3.59
C THR A 18 -2.43 -7.18 -2.55
N LEU A 19 -1.77 -8.14 -1.90
CA LEU A 19 -2.37 -8.91 -0.81
C LEU A 19 -2.69 -8.03 0.41
N ALA A 20 -1.78 -7.13 0.77
CA ALA A 20 -1.96 -6.19 1.87
C ALA A 20 -3.15 -5.24 1.60
N GLU A 21 -3.20 -4.66 0.40
CA GLU A 21 -4.27 -3.74 -0.03
C GLU A 21 -5.65 -4.43 0.03
N ARG A 22 -5.78 -5.63 -0.55
CA ARG A 22 -7.04 -6.40 -0.51
C ARG A 22 -7.51 -6.73 0.92
N ARG A 23 -6.58 -7.03 1.83
CA ARG A 23 -6.94 -7.28 3.24
C ARG A 23 -7.46 -6.02 3.93
N ALA A 24 -6.81 -4.89 3.68
CA ALA A 24 -7.21 -3.61 4.26
C ALA A 24 -8.60 -3.19 3.74
N GLU A 25 -8.85 -3.33 2.44
CA GLU A 25 -10.16 -3.08 1.83
C GLU A 25 -11.27 -3.99 2.39
N HIS A 26 -10.94 -5.26 2.67
CA HIS A 26 -11.88 -6.16 3.36
C HIS A 26 -12.17 -5.72 4.81
N TRP A 27 -11.19 -5.17 5.52
CA TRP A 27 -11.43 -4.60 6.86
C TRP A 27 -12.29 -3.35 6.81
N LEU A 28 -12.12 -2.52 5.77
CA LEU A 28 -12.98 -1.36 5.55
C LEU A 28 -14.42 -1.82 5.28
N SER A 29 -14.62 -2.79 4.38
CA SER A 29 -15.96 -3.27 4.04
C SER A 29 -16.69 -3.97 5.18
N THR A 30 -15.95 -4.55 6.13
CA THR A 30 -16.50 -5.16 7.36
C THR A 30 -16.65 -4.16 8.51
N GLY A 31 -16.33 -2.88 8.31
CA GLY A 31 -16.41 -1.84 9.34
C GLY A 31 -15.37 -1.96 10.46
N ARG A 32 -14.34 -2.79 10.28
CA ARG A 32 -13.26 -2.97 11.26
C ARG A 32 -12.29 -1.79 11.31
N VAL A 33 -12.18 -1.07 10.20
CA VAL A 33 -11.43 0.19 10.08
C VAL A 33 -12.34 1.23 9.42
N LYS A 34 -12.02 2.51 9.61
CA LYS A 34 -12.81 3.63 9.05
C LYS A 34 -12.20 4.23 7.80
N GLU A 35 -10.90 4.04 7.59
CA GLU A 35 -10.13 4.66 6.53
C GLU A 35 -8.96 3.77 6.14
N LEU A 36 -8.42 4.02 4.95
CA LEU A 36 -7.27 3.33 4.39
C LEU A 36 -6.15 4.32 4.15
N ILE A 37 -5.00 4.10 4.79
CA ILE A 37 -3.81 4.94 4.66
C ILE A 37 -2.68 4.08 4.09
N TYR A 38 -2.11 4.53 2.98
CA TYR A 38 -0.96 3.90 2.34
C TYR A 38 0.29 4.76 2.57
N ILE A 39 1.31 4.19 3.22
CA ILE A 39 2.60 4.85 3.42
C ILE A 39 3.62 4.22 2.47
N ALA A 40 3.96 4.95 1.41
CA ALA A 40 4.99 4.54 0.46
C ALA A 40 6.34 5.10 0.88
N THR A 41 7.28 4.22 1.27
CA THR A 41 8.66 4.62 1.65
C THR A 41 9.69 4.38 0.55
N ALA A 42 9.29 3.77 -0.57
CA ALA A 42 10.18 3.48 -1.68
C ALA A 42 10.62 4.78 -2.38
N GLN A 43 11.92 4.89 -2.66
CA GLN A 43 12.48 5.95 -3.49
C GLN A 43 12.59 5.48 -4.92
N SER A 44 12.14 6.29 -5.89
CA SER A 44 12.45 6.05 -7.29
C SER A 44 13.94 6.32 -7.54
N LYS A 45 14.74 5.28 -7.76
CA LYS A 45 16.16 5.37 -8.09
C LYS A 45 16.42 5.22 -9.60
N ASP A 46 15.40 4.86 -10.36
CA ASP A 46 15.41 4.72 -11.82
C ASP A 46 14.02 5.03 -12.42
N ASP A 47 13.98 5.23 -13.74
CA ASP A 47 12.77 5.59 -14.47
C ASP A 47 11.75 4.44 -14.55
N GLU A 48 12.21 3.18 -14.45
CA GLU A 48 11.33 2.00 -14.42
C GLU A 48 10.50 2.01 -13.13
N MET A 49 11.12 2.30 -11.99
CA MET A 49 10.46 2.38 -10.70
C MET A 49 9.51 3.58 -10.63
N ALA A 50 9.84 4.70 -11.29
CA ALA A 50 8.97 5.87 -11.37
C ALA A 50 7.69 5.55 -12.14
N ALA A 51 7.82 4.95 -13.32
CA ALA A 51 6.68 4.53 -14.14
C ALA A 51 5.79 3.52 -13.38
N ARG A 52 6.39 2.62 -12.60
CA ARG A 52 5.65 1.64 -11.79
C ARG A 52 4.94 2.28 -10.60
N ILE A 53 5.55 3.26 -9.93
CA ILE A 53 4.88 4.03 -8.87
C ILE A 53 3.66 4.74 -9.46
N ALA A 54 3.82 5.43 -10.59
CA ALA A 54 2.73 6.13 -11.28
C ALA A 54 1.58 5.17 -11.67
N TYR A 55 1.91 4.00 -12.22
CA TYR A 55 0.90 2.97 -12.52
C TYR A 55 0.16 2.51 -11.27
N HIS A 56 0.87 2.26 -10.17
CA HIS A 56 0.25 1.85 -8.91
C HIS A 56 -0.59 2.96 -8.27
N GLN A 57 -0.17 4.24 -8.37
CA GLN A 57 -0.98 5.37 -7.95
C GLN A 57 -2.29 5.46 -8.75
N ALA A 58 -2.22 5.35 -10.08
CA ALA A 58 -3.39 5.42 -10.95
C ALA A 58 -4.39 4.27 -10.75
N MET A 59 -3.90 3.10 -10.32
CA MET A 59 -4.73 1.93 -10.03
C MET A 59 -5.32 1.91 -8.62
N ARG A 60 -4.91 2.82 -7.72
CA ARG A 60 -5.44 2.84 -6.36
C ARG A 60 -6.85 3.41 -6.35
N SER A 61 -7.75 2.70 -5.66
CA SER A 61 -9.10 3.17 -5.40
C SER A 61 -9.06 4.52 -4.67
N GLU A 62 -10.02 5.41 -4.96
CA GLU A 62 -10.22 6.70 -4.28
C GLU A 62 -10.40 6.56 -2.75
N LEU A 63 -10.63 5.35 -2.26
CA LEU A 63 -10.70 5.02 -0.84
C LEU A 63 -9.36 5.17 -0.10
N TRP A 64 -8.24 5.19 -0.83
CA TRP A 64 -6.90 5.24 -0.24
C TRP A 64 -6.38 6.67 -0.11
N GLN A 65 -6.01 7.05 1.10
CA GLN A 65 -5.14 8.21 1.35
C GLN A 65 -3.69 7.77 1.19
N VAL A 66 -2.99 8.28 0.19
CA VAL A 66 -1.60 7.91 -0.10
C VAL A 66 -0.65 8.99 0.41
N HIS A 67 0.28 8.59 1.27
CA HIS A 67 1.40 9.42 1.71
C HIS A 67 2.71 8.85 1.18
N GLU A 68 3.37 9.61 0.31
CA GLU A 68 4.72 9.29 -0.15
C GLU A 68 5.73 9.93 0.79
N ILE A 69 6.42 9.10 1.55
CA ILE A 69 7.37 9.52 2.58
C ILE A 69 8.73 8.86 2.28
N PRO A 70 9.40 9.25 1.17
CA PRO A 70 10.76 8.79 0.91
C PRO A 70 11.69 9.30 2.02
N TRP A 71 12.58 8.45 2.51
CA TRP A 71 13.55 8.81 3.55
C TRP A 71 14.71 9.61 2.94
N GLY A 72 14.78 10.91 3.22
CA GLY A 72 15.90 11.80 2.89
C GLY A 72 16.57 12.33 4.14
#